data_AF-A0A1G2EFG7-F1
#
_entry.id   AF-A0A1G2EFG7-F1
#
_cell.length_a   1.000
_cell.length_b   1.000
_cell.length_c   1.000
_cell.angle_alpha   90.00
_cell.angle_beta   90.00
_cell.angle_gamma   90.00
#
_symmetry.space_group_name_H-M   'P 1'
#
loop_
_entity.id
_entity.type
_entity.pdbx_description
1 polymer ?
#
loop_
_entity_poly.entity_id
_entity_poly.type
_entity_poly.pdbx_seq_one_letter_code
_entity_poly.pdbx_strand_id
1 'polypeptide(L)'
;MLCKITKVKSAEYYAELPEEVRAEARKQLVDYLYRIDEKNLATIRIRDDHFTAPKEDGAYWIRQLEKKDKAHMFAFVVIIAKPGIILQRRFSRGFIPLGHRFSDVDEIILHQEMETRIASFQADHLQIPFKIIDNREGRTKQTSALLFSFIQKITETKRR
;
A
#
# COMPACT_ATOMS: atom_id res chain seq x y z
N MET A 1 8.58 -4.49 -10.69
CA MET A 1 9.98 -4.45 -10.22
C MET A 1 10.42 -5.80 -9.65
N LEU A 2 9.57 -6.46 -8.84
CA LEU A 2 9.82 -7.81 -8.31
C LEU A 2 10.19 -8.83 -9.39
N CYS A 3 9.47 -8.86 -10.52
CA CYS A 3 9.81 -9.75 -11.64
C CYS A 3 11.23 -9.51 -12.20
N LYS A 4 11.73 -8.27 -12.18
CA LYS A 4 13.10 -7.95 -12.59
C LYS A 4 14.13 -8.47 -11.59
N ILE A 5 13.84 -8.36 -10.29
CA ILE A 5 14.70 -8.86 -9.20
C ILE A 5 14.79 -10.38 -9.27
N THR A 6 13.67 -11.07 -9.45
CA THR A 6 13.62 -12.54 -9.52
C THR A 6 13.88 -13.11 -10.92
N LYS A 7 14.11 -12.25 -11.92
CA LYS A 7 14.35 -12.62 -13.33
C LYS A 7 13.21 -13.43 -13.97
N VAL A 8 11.98 -13.27 -13.50
CA VAL A 8 10.79 -13.91 -14.10
C VAL A 8 10.09 -12.98 -15.08
N LYS A 9 9.31 -13.56 -16.00
CA LYS A 9 8.74 -12.83 -17.14
C LYS A 9 7.48 -12.06 -16.82
N SER A 10 6.71 -12.47 -15.81
CA SER A 10 5.43 -11.83 -15.47
C SER A 10 5.07 -11.98 -13.99
N ALA A 11 3.96 -11.37 -13.60
CA ALA A 11 3.43 -11.43 -12.23
C ALA A 11 2.92 -12.84 -11.88
N GLU A 12 2.37 -13.56 -12.85
CA GLU A 12 1.91 -14.95 -12.71
C GLU A 12 3.08 -15.86 -12.36
N TYR A 13 4.17 -15.81 -13.13
CA TYR A 13 5.41 -16.55 -12.82
C TYR A 13 6.01 -16.14 -11.47
N TYR A 14 5.87 -14.87 -11.09
CA TYR A 14 6.32 -14.43 -9.77
C TYR A 14 5.48 -15.07 -8.66
N ALA A 15 4.16 -15.16 -8.82
CA ALA A 15 3.25 -15.73 -7.83
C ALA A 15 3.50 -17.22 -7.56
N GLU A 16 3.97 -17.95 -8.58
CA GLU A 16 4.33 -19.37 -8.47
C GLU A 16 5.66 -19.63 -7.75
N LEU A 17 6.47 -18.59 -7.50
CA LEU A 17 7.74 -18.77 -6.79
C LEU A 17 7.50 -19.16 -5.32
N PRO A 18 8.42 -19.97 -4.73
CA PRO A 18 8.40 -20.25 -3.30
C PRO A 18 8.34 -18.98 -2.47
N GLU A 19 7.58 -19.00 -1.38
CA GLU A 19 7.36 -17.82 -0.52
C GLU A 19 8.68 -17.26 0.04
N GLU A 20 9.67 -18.11 0.30
CA GLU A 20 11.02 -17.69 0.73
C GLU A 20 11.71 -16.82 -0.33
N VAL A 21 11.64 -17.21 -1.60
CA VAL A 21 12.20 -16.45 -2.73
C VAL A 21 11.46 -15.13 -2.90
N ARG A 22 10.12 -15.15 -2.80
CA ARG A 22 9.30 -13.93 -2.86
C ARG A 22 9.59 -12.99 -1.69
N ALA A 23 9.76 -13.52 -0.48
CA ALA A 23 10.10 -12.75 0.71
C ALA A 23 11.46 -12.06 0.57
N GLU A 24 12.46 -12.78 0.09
CA GLU A 24 13.79 -12.23 -0.15
C GLU A 24 13.77 -11.16 -1.26
N ALA A 25 13.05 -11.40 -2.35
CA ALA A 25 12.87 -10.40 -3.41
C ALA A 25 12.18 -9.12 -2.93
N ARG A 26 11.19 -9.23 -2.02
CA ARG A 26 10.54 -8.07 -1.39
C ARG A 26 11.53 -7.27 -0.54
N LYS A 27 12.39 -7.92 0.24
CA LYS A 27 13.46 -7.22 1.00
C LYS A 27 14.41 -6.46 0.07
N GLN A 28 14.90 -7.14 -0.99
CA GLN A 28 15.80 -6.52 -1.96
C GLN A 28 15.15 -5.32 -2.68
N LEU A 29 13.84 -5.42 -2.97
CA LEU A 29 13.08 -4.30 -3.53
C LEU A 29 13.07 -3.11 -2.59
N VAL A 30 12.76 -3.33 -1.30
CA VAL A 30 12.71 -2.27 -0.30
C VAL A 30 14.06 -1.56 -0.16
N ASP A 31 15.16 -2.32 -0.09
CA ASP A 31 16.51 -1.76 -0.05
C ASP A 31 16.87 -0.98 -1.32
N TYR A 32 16.44 -1.46 -2.49
CA TYR A 32 16.65 -0.76 -3.74
C TYR A 32 15.87 0.57 -3.79
N LEU A 33 14.63 0.59 -3.28
CA LEU A 33 13.82 1.81 -3.20
C LEU A 33 14.48 2.87 -2.29
N TYR A 34 14.97 2.49 -1.11
CA TYR A 34 15.70 3.45 -0.26
C TYR A 34 16.96 3.97 -0.93
N ARG A 35 17.72 3.11 -1.63
CA ARG A 35 18.91 3.54 -2.38
C ARG A 35 18.58 4.55 -3.48
N ILE A 36 17.39 4.48 -4.07
CA ILE A 36 16.91 5.49 -5.03
C ILE A 36 16.58 6.79 -4.30
N ASP A 37 15.88 6.70 -3.16
CA ASP A 37 15.47 7.87 -2.38
C ASP A 37 16.68 8.64 -1.84
N GLU A 38 17.70 7.93 -1.35
CA GLU A 38 18.96 8.50 -0.87
C GLU A 38 19.72 9.29 -1.96
N LYS A 39 19.56 8.92 -3.24
CA LYS A 39 20.22 9.61 -4.37
C LYS A 39 19.52 10.89 -4.81
N ASN A 40 18.27 11.11 -4.43
CA ASN A 40 17.50 12.27 -4.86
C ASN A 40 16.55 12.74 -3.76
N LEU A 41 17.12 13.42 -2.77
CA LEU A 41 16.41 13.97 -1.63
C LEU A 41 15.45 15.12 -1.99
N ALA A 42 15.58 15.70 -3.19
CA ALA A 42 14.69 16.76 -3.67
C ALA A 42 13.33 16.24 -4.16
N THR A 43 13.21 14.93 -4.39
CA THR A 43 12.01 14.30 -4.94
C THR A 43 11.21 13.59 -3.86
N ILE A 44 9.93 13.91 -3.75
CA ILE A 44 8.99 13.12 -2.95
C ILE A 44 8.48 11.96 -3.79
N ARG A 45 8.66 10.74 -3.29
CA ARG A 45 8.11 9.53 -3.92
C ARG A 45 6.87 9.05 -3.19
N ILE A 46 5.87 8.65 -3.96
CA ILE A 46 4.70 7.95 -3.47
C ILE A 46 4.97 6.47 -3.68
N ARG A 47 4.91 5.69 -2.59
CA ARG A 47 4.94 4.23 -2.64
C ARG A 47 3.50 3.72 -2.55
N ASP A 48 3.07 3.04 -3.59
CA ASP A 48 1.78 2.36 -3.64
C ASP A 48 1.97 0.92 -3.14
N ASP A 49 1.39 0.62 -1.98
CA ASP A 49 1.56 -0.66 -1.30
C ASP A 49 0.41 -0.91 -0.32
N HIS A 50 0.30 -2.15 0.15
CA HIS A 50 -0.62 -2.54 1.21
C HIS A 50 0.10 -2.61 2.57
N PHE A 51 -0.57 -2.16 3.62
CA PHE A 51 -0.15 -2.37 5.00
C PHE A 51 -0.49 -3.79 5.47
N THR A 52 -1.56 -4.37 4.91
CA THR A 52 -2.04 -5.71 5.23
C THR A 52 -2.58 -6.43 4.00
N ALA A 53 -2.41 -7.75 3.97
CA ALA A 53 -3.02 -8.61 2.96
C ALA A 53 -3.49 -9.92 3.60
N PRO A 54 -4.69 -10.43 3.28
CA PRO A 54 -5.12 -11.73 3.76
C PRO A 54 -4.27 -12.83 3.13
N LYS A 55 -3.99 -13.86 3.93
CA LYS A 55 -3.29 -15.08 3.54
C LYS A 55 -4.28 -16.21 3.29
N GLU A 56 -3.75 -17.31 2.76
CA GLU A 56 -4.58 -18.46 2.41
C GLU A 56 -5.23 -19.16 3.61
N ASP A 57 -4.55 -19.14 4.75
CA ASP A 57 -4.95 -19.71 6.03
C ASP A 57 -5.94 -18.82 6.82
N GLY A 58 -6.34 -17.67 6.27
CA GLY A 58 -7.22 -16.70 6.94
C GLY A 58 -6.47 -15.73 7.87
N ALA A 59 -5.17 -15.90 8.07
CA ALA A 59 -4.36 -14.90 8.76
C ALA A 59 -4.10 -13.68 7.86
N TYR A 60 -3.57 -12.60 8.44
CA TYR A 60 -3.13 -11.43 7.69
C TYR A 60 -1.60 -11.36 7.65
N TRP A 61 -1.04 -11.19 6.47
CA TRP A 61 0.29 -10.63 6.32
C TRP A 61 0.24 -9.16 6.69
N ILE A 62 1.19 -8.72 7.52
CA ILE A 62 1.37 -7.34 7.93
C ILE A 62 2.72 -6.87 7.40
N ARG A 63 2.73 -5.72 6.72
CA ARG A 63 3.95 -5.04 6.31
C ARG A 63 4.85 -4.83 7.52
N GLN A 64 6.08 -5.32 7.47
CA GLN A 64 7.04 -5.07 8.55
C GLN A 64 7.61 -3.66 8.43
N LEU A 65 7.83 -3.01 9.57
CA LEU A 65 8.54 -1.74 9.62
C LEU A 65 10.03 -1.99 9.44
N GLU A 66 10.64 -1.27 8.51
CA GLU A 66 12.08 -1.33 8.29
C GLU A 66 12.80 -0.27 9.12
N LYS A 67 14.04 -0.54 9.55
CA LYS A 67 14.83 0.44 10.32
C LYS A 67 14.95 1.79 9.61
N LYS A 68 14.99 1.77 8.27
CA LYS A 68 15.07 2.96 7.42
C LYS A 68 13.76 3.72 7.29
N ASP A 69 12.61 3.13 7.62
CA ASP A 69 11.31 3.80 7.47
C ASP A 69 11.27 5.14 8.22
N LYS A 70 11.79 5.18 9.45
CA LYS A 70 11.78 6.40 10.27
C LYS A 70 12.50 7.58 9.62
N ALA A 71 13.54 7.33 8.83
CA ALA A 71 14.33 8.36 8.17
C ALA A 71 13.78 8.77 6.80
N HIS A 72 13.07 7.86 6.12
CA HIS A 72 12.69 8.04 4.71
C HIS A 72 11.18 8.22 4.48
N MET A 73 10.33 7.80 5.43
CA MET A 73 8.88 7.95 5.31
C MET A 73 8.44 9.27 5.92
N PHE A 74 7.71 10.07 5.14
CA PHE A 74 7.18 11.34 5.64
C PHE A 74 5.75 11.23 6.17
N ALA A 75 4.97 10.28 5.68
CA ALA A 75 3.60 10.03 6.12
C ALA A 75 3.07 8.71 5.59
N PHE A 76 2.01 8.20 6.23
CA PHE A 76 1.18 7.13 5.71
C PHE A 76 -0.20 7.65 5.30
N VAL A 77 -0.72 7.09 4.22
CA VAL A 77 -2.05 7.41 3.70
C VAL A 77 -2.78 6.11 3.40
N VAL A 78 -4.02 6.01 3.88
CA VAL A 78 -4.94 4.92 3.50
C VAL A 78 -6.10 5.54 2.74
N ILE A 79 -6.38 5.01 1.54
CA ILE A 79 -7.50 5.43 0.72
C ILE A 79 -8.64 4.43 0.92
N ILE A 80 -9.78 4.90 1.42
CA ILE A 80 -10.97 4.08 1.66
C ILE A 80 -12.08 4.40 0.65
N ALA A 81 -13.02 3.48 0.45
CA ALA A 81 -14.23 3.71 -0.33
C ALA A 81 -15.41 2.90 0.22
N LYS A 82 -16.62 3.16 -0.27
CA LYS A 82 -17.81 2.38 0.14
C LYS A 82 -17.58 0.93 -0.32
N PRO A 83 -17.76 -0.07 0.56
CA PRO A 83 -17.55 -1.48 0.21
C PRO A 83 -18.29 -1.90 -1.07
N GLY A 84 -19.56 -1.50 -1.21
CA GLY A 84 -20.34 -1.78 -2.43
C GLY A 84 -19.77 -1.14 -3.71
N ILE A 85 -19.16 0.05 -3.62
CA ILE A 85 -18.49 0.68 -4.77
C ILE A 85 -17.19 -0.06 -5.12
N ILE A 86 -16.43 -0.50 -4.11
CA ILE A 86 -15.24 -1.33 -4.33
C ILE A 86 -15.62 -2.61 -5.06
N LEU A 87 -16.66 -3.28 -4.58
CA LEU A 87 -17.17 -4.51 -5.17
C LEU A 87 -17.64 -4.29 -6.62
N GLN A 88 -18.45 -3.25 -6.87
CA GLN A 88 -18.90 -2.87 -8.22
C GLN A 88 -17.73 -2.63 -9.17
N ARG A 89 -16.68 -1.94 -8.73
CA ARG A 89 -15.47 -1.67 -9.55
C ARG A 89 -14.69 -2.94 -9.89
N ARG A 90 -14.69 -3.93 -9.00
CA ARG A 90 -14.01 -5.21 -9.24
C ARG A 90 -14.77 -6.03 -10.30
N PHE A 91 -16.10 -6.10 -10.18
CA PHE A 91 -16.94 -6.77 -11.18
C PHE A 91 -16.88 -6.10 -12.55
N SER A 92 -16.97 -4.76 -12.62
CA SER A 92 -17.00 -4.04 -13.90
C SER A 92 -15.69 -4.10 -14.69
N ARG A 93 -14.57 -4.41 -14.02
CA ARG A 93 -13.26 -4.53 -14.67
C ARG A 93 -12.86 -5.97 -14.98
N GLY A 94 -13.75 -6.95 -14.78
CA GLY A 94 -13.42 -8.37 -14.95
C GLY A 94 -12.32 -8.85 -14.01
N PHE A 95 -12.11 -8.15 -12.88
CA PHE A 95 -10.99 -8.37 -11.96
C PHE A 95 -11.23 -9.52 -10.97
N ILE A 96 -12.36 -10.20 -11.05
CA ILE A 96 -12.70 -11.31 -10.16
C ILE A 96 -12.66 -12.60 -10.98
N PRO A 97 -11.55 -13.37 -10.93
CA PRO A 97 -11.62 -14.78 -11.23
C PRO A 97 -12.59 -15.42 -10.22
N LEU A 98 -13.50 -16.28 -10.71
CA LEU A 98 -14.42 -17.07 -9.89
C LEU A 98 -13.66 -17.69 -8.71
N GLY A 99 -14.03 -17.35 -7.47
CA GLY A 99 -13.44 -17.90 -6.24
C GLY A 99 -12.49 -16.98 -5.44
N HIS A 100 -12.31 -15.70 -5.80
CA HIS A 100 -11.42 -14.79 -5.05
C HIS A 100 -12.03 -14.20 -3.76
N ARG A 101 -11.21 -14.17 -2.71
CA ARG A 101 -11.41 -13.77 -1.28
C ARG A 101 -11.78 -12.30 -1.00
N PHE A 102 -12.45 -11.64 -1.94
CA PHE A 102 -12.95 -10.28 -1.73
C PHE A 102 -14.18 -9.94 -2.59
N SER A 103 -15.01 -10.96 -2.84
CA SER A 103 -16.32 -10.79 -3.46
C SER A 103 -17.41 -10.43 -2.43
N ASP A 104 -17.07 -10.40 -1.14
CA ASP A 104 -17.97 -10.08 -0.05
C ASP A 104 -17.77 -8.65 0.48
N VAL A 105 -18.87 -7.97 0.76
CA VAL A 105 -18.90 -6.64 1.40
C VAL A 105 -18.28 -6.70 2.79
N ASP A 106 -18.55 -7.75 3.57
CA ASP A 106 -18.06 -7.86 4.94
C ASP A 106 -16.54 -8.07 4.98
N GLU A 107 -16.00 -8.88 4.05
CA GLU A 107 -14.56 -9.02 3.87
C GLU A 107 -13.89 -7.70 3.47
N ILE A 108 -14.54 -6.89 2.63
CA ILE A 108 -14.04 -5.56 2.24
C ILE A 108 -14.05 -4.59 3.43
N ILE A 109 -15.10 -4.62 4.26
CA ILE A 109 -15.17 -3.81 5.49
C ILE A 109 -14.02 -4.18 6.39
N LEU A 110 -13.90 -5.47 6.71
CA LEU A 110 -12.87 -6.01 7.58
C LEU A 110 -11.48 -5.61 7.04
N HIS A 111 -11.19 -5.85 5.76
CA HIS A 111 -9.90 -5.48 5.15
C HIS A 111 -9.55 -4.00 5.29
N GLN A 112 -10.51 -3.09 5.02
CA GLN A 112 -10.28 -1.65 5.19
C GLN A 112 -10.03 -1.26 6.66
N GLU A 113 -10.70 -1.92 7.61
CA GLU A 113 -10.52 -1.69 9.04
C GLU A 113 -9.13 -2.12 9.53
N MET A 114 -8.66 -3.32 9.19
CA MET A 114 -7.29 -3.70 9.58
C MET A 114 -6.24 -2.86 8.86
N GLU A 115 -6.42 -2.58 7.58
CA GLU A 115 -5.49 -1.74 6.82
C GLU A 115 -5.31 -0.38 7.51
N THR A 116 -6.42 0.26 7.87
CA THR A 116 -6.45 1.53 8.59
C THR A 116 -5.80 1.41 9.97
N ARG A 117 -6.16 0.37 10.73
CA ARG A 117 -5.64 0.15 12.09
C ARG A 117 -4.12 -0.05 12.09
N ILE A 118 -3.62 -0.92 11.21
CA ILE A 118 -2.20 -1.23 11.11
C ILE A 118 -1.42 -0.01 10.61
N ALA A 119 -1.90 0.68 9.57
CA ALA A 119 -1.26 1.90 9.08
C ALA A 119 -1.18 2.98 10.18
N SER A 120 -2.27 3.18 10.93
CA SER A 120 -2.30 4.14 12.05
C SER A 120 -1.30 3.76 13.14
N PHE A 121 -1.27 2.50 13.56
CA PHE A 121 -0.34 2.02 14.58
C PHE A 121 1.12 2.18 14.15
N GLN A 122 1.43 1.82 12.90
CA GLN A 122 2.78 1.94 12.37
C GLN A 122 3.21 3.40 12.20
N ALA A 123 2.30 4.28 11.77
CA ALA A 123 2.58 5.72 11.68
C ALA A 123 2.89 6.33 13.05
N ASP A 124 2.13 5.95 14.08
CA ASP A 124 2.36 6.37 15.46
C ASP A 124 3.72 5.88 15.97
N HIS A 125 4.04 4.60 15.75
CA HIS A 125 5.35 4.03 16.10
C HIS A 125 6.52 4.77 15.44
N LEU A 126 6.37 5.17 14.18
CA LEU A 126 7.37 5.95 13.45
C LEU A 126 7.33 7.45 13.77
N GLN A 127 6.32 7.92 14.50
CA GLN A 127 6.04 9.33 14.78
C GLN A 127 5.89 10.17 13.50
N ILE A 128 5.16 9.63 12.51
CA ILE A 128 4.88 10.30 11.24
C ILE A 128 3.36 10.57 11.09
N PRO A 129 2.98 11.61 10.33
CA PRO A 129 1.59 11.86 9.99
C PRO A 129 0.88 10.65 9.36
N PHE A 130 -0.36 10.42 9.77
CA PHE A 130 -1.28 9.45 9.18
C PHE A 130 -2.53 10.16 8.65
N LYS A 131 -3.00 9.78 7.46
CA LYS A 131 -4.24 10.31 6.89
C LYS A 131 -5.08 9.23 6.23
N ILE A 132 -6.35 9.18 6.61
CA ILE A 132 -7.37 8.47 5.84
C ILE A 132 -7.93 9.45 4.80
N ILE A 133 -7.90 9.06 3.52
CA ILE A 133 -8.52 9.80 2.44
C ILE A 133 -9.70 9.00 1.92
N ASP A 134 -10.84 9.67 1.90
CA ASP A 134 -12.10 9.06 1.57
C ASP A 134 -12.45 9.25 0.09
N ASN A 135 -12.61 8.14 -0.63
CA ASN A 135 -13.13 8.09 -2.00
C ASN A 135 -14.49 7.34 -2.04
N ARG A 136 -15.31 7.46 -0.98
CA ARG A 136 -16.61 6.80 -0.82
C ARG A 136 -17.65 7.12 -1.88
N GLU A 137 -17.44 8.12 -2.75
CA GLU A 137 -18.36 8.45 -3.84
C GLU A 137 -17.74 8.32 -5.24
N GLY A 138 -16.54 7.78 -5.35
CA GLY A 138 -15.83 7.71 -6.63
C GLY A 138 -15.46 9.06 -7.22
N ARG A 139 -15.34 10.06 -6.36
CA ARG A 139 -14.86 11.41 -6.63
C ARG A 139 -13.33 11.44 -6.75
N THR A 140 -12.79 10.67 -7.69
CA THR A 140 -11.34 10.44 -7.86
C THR A 140 -10.55 11.74 -7.98
N LYS A 141 -11.04 12.73 -8.75
CA LYS A 141 -10.35 14.02 -8.90
C LYS A 141 -10.22 14.77 -7.57
N GLN A 142 -11.29 14.78 -6.77
CA GLN A 142 -11.31 15.41 -5.45
C GLN A 142 -10.40 14.67 -4.47
N THR A 143 -10.43 13.33 -4.46
CA THR A 143 -9.53 12.49 -3.66
C THR A 143 -8.07 12.76 -4.00
N SER A 144 -7.72 12.87 -5.28
CA SER A 144 -6.35 13.20 -5.72
C SER A 144 -5.93 14.60 -5.28
N ALA A 145 -6.82 15.60 -5.34
CA ALA A 145 -6.54 16.95 -4.86
C ALA A 145 -6.28 16.98 -3.34
N LEU A 146 -7.05 16.22 -2.55
CA LEU A 146 -6.84 16.07 -1.11
C LEU A 146 -5.51 15.41 -0.79
N LEU A 147 -5.14 14.35 -1.52
CA LEU A 147 -3.84 13.70 -1.38
C LEU A 147 -2.69 14.67 -1.68
N PHE A 148 -2.81 15.41 -2.79
CA PHE A 148 -1.80 16.39 -3.17
C PHE A 148 -1.63 17.50 -2.12
N SER A 149 -2.74 18.06 -1.63
CA SER A 149 -2.72 19.07 -0.57
C SER A 149 -2.08 18.55 0.72
N PHE A 150 -2.35 17.29 1.09
CA PHE A 150 -1.73 16.66 2.25
C PHE A 150 -0.21 16.52 2.07
N ILE A 151 0.24 16.04 0.90
CA ILE A 151 1.66 15.93 0.56
C ILE A 151 2.34 17.30 0.64
N GLN A 152 1.75 18.34 0.05
CA GLN A 152 2.29 19.71 0.12
C GLN A 152 2.50 20.17 1.57
N LYS A 153 1.47 20.03 2.41
CA LYS A 153 1.55 20.42 3.83
C LYS A 153 2.67 19.72 4.59
N ILE A 154 2.86 18.42 4.35
CA ILE A 154 3.93 17.65 4.99
C ILE A 154 5.31 18.17 4.54
N THR A 155 5.47 18.44 3.25
CA THR A 155 6.75 18.90 2.70
C THR A 155 7.12 20.30 3.18
N GLU A 156 6.16 21.19 3.39
CA GLU A 156 6.40 22.52 3.95
C GLU A 156 6.88 22.45 5.40
N THR A 157 6.33 21.51 6.18
CA THR A 157 6.67 21.35 7.60
C THR A 157 8.08 20.78 7.80
N LYS A 158 8.57 19.96 6.85
CA LYS A 158 9.90 19.31 6.90
C LYS A 158 11.04 20.16 6.32
N ARG A 159 10.72 21.25 5.60
CA ARG A 159 11.71 22.19 5.04
C ARG A 159 12.08 23.34 5.99
N ARG A 160 11.45 23.42 7.16
CA ARG A 160 11.79 24.34 8.25
C ARG A 160 12.60 23.61 9.30
#